data_AF-A0A957DRA8-F1
#
_entry.id   AF-A0A957DRA8-F1
#
_cell.length_a   1.000
_cell.length_b   1.000
_cell.length_c   1.000
_cell.angle_alpha   90.00
_cell.angle_beta   90.00
_cell.angle_gamma   90.00
#
_symmetry.space_group_name_H-M   'P 1'
#
loop_
_entity.id
_entity.type
_entity.pdbx_description
1 polymer ?
#
loop_
_entity_poly.entity_id
_entity_poly.type
_entity_poly.pdbx_seq_one_letter_code
_entity_poly.pdbx_strand_id
1 'polypeptide(L)'
;MEQNVVRENKSSRGLSWIDLGGVALVLLGVVFTAVNLLGIGQLENWWSGFILLPGILFLGLGRTMWWGNGRFAFLPRFSTGLGLIITTVALMFLFGLNWELWWPMMIVVPGVAAWLLGGAKSGVGGTAVLRLGRWLGFTMLLLGFTFLADQLNLINLQAAFGDFHWWGFFILFPGIGAFVEGLRVMRQSTWASMSLLLAAVWIVSSGLMEIFAPNWQSWEGMVGLGLIGTGLLSRGWLFIQPETD
;
A
#
# COMPACT_ATOMS: atom_id res chain seq x y z
N MET A 1 -25.30 -55.53 -4.75
CA MET A 1 -25.88 -54.23 -5.13
C MET A 1 -26.02 -53.41 -3.85
N GLU A 2 -25.00 -52.62 -3.51
CA GLU A 2 -25.09 -51.64 -2.43
C GLU A 2 -25.30 -50.27 -3.07
N GLN A 3 -26.45 -49.67 -2.82
CA GLN A 3 -26.74 -48.29 -3.22
C GLN A 3 -26.06 -47.36 -2.21
N ASN A 4 -24.97 -46.73 -2.63
CA ASN A 4 -24.37 -45.62 -1.90
C ASN A 4 -25.36 -44.45 -1.88
N VAL A 5 -25.99 -44.25 -0.72
CA VAL A 5 -26.84 -43.10 -0.45
C VAL A 5 -25.94 -41.87 -0.39
N VAL A 6 -25.88 -41.12 -1.49
CA VAL A 6 -25.26 -39.80 -1.54
C VAL A 6 -26.03 -38.91 -0.57
N ARG A 7 -25.43 -38.63 0.59
CA ARG A 7 -25.95 -37.64 1.53
C ARG A 7 -25.78 -36.26 0.90
N GLU A 8 -26.88 -35.70 0.38
CA GLU A 8 -26.97 -34.28 0.09
C GLU A 8 -26.71 -33.50 1.38
N ASN A 9 -25.50 -32.97 1.49
CA ASN A 9 -25.16 -32.04 2.54
C ASN A 9 -25.90 -30.74 2.21
N LYS A 10 -27.06 -30.50 2.85
CA LYS A 10 -27.78 -29.22 2.79
C LYS A 10 -26.83 -28.14 3.27
N SER A 11 -26.13 -27.49 2.34
CA SER A 11 -25.43 -26.25 2.64
C SER A 11 -26.51 -25.24 3.01
N SER A 12 -26.59 -24.88 4.28
CA SER A 12 -27.28 -23.68 4.72
C SER A 12 -26.78 -22.53 3.85
N ARG A 13 -27.59 -22.09 2.88
CA ARG A 13 -27.32 -20.90 2.07
C ARG A 13 -27.43 -19.69 2.99
N GLY A 14 -26.40 -19.46 3.79
CA GLY A 14 -26.17 -18.15 4.40
C GLY A 14 -25.98 -17.15 3.26
N LEU A 15 -26.58 -15.97 3.39
CA LEU A 15 -26.43 -14.87 2.43
C LEU A 15 -24.97 -14.80 1.98
N SER A 16 -24.72 -15.03 0.69
CA SER A 16 -23.37 -14.89 0.16
C SER A 16 -23.02 -13.41 0.14
N TRP A 17 -21.75 -13.06 0.34
CA TRP A 17 -21.31 -11.66 0.28
C TRP A 17 -21.59 -10.97 -1.06
N ILE A 18 -21.75 -11.76 -2.13
CA ILE A 18 -22.16 -11.28 -3.45
C ILE A 18 -23.64 -10.86 -3.42
N ASP A 19 -24.48 -11.59 -2.67
CA ASP A 19 -25.90 -11.26 -2.48
C ASP A 19 -26.06 -9.95 -1.68
N LEU A 20 -25.17 -9.70 -0.70
CA LEU A 20 -25.11 -8.44 0.03
C LEU A 20 -24.76 -7.25 -0.86
N GLY A 21 -23.87 -7.43 -1.85
CA GLY A 21 -23.55 -6.37 -2.82
C GLY A 21 -24.72 -6.03 -3.72
N GLY A 22 -25.47 -7.05 -4.19
CA GLY A 22 -26.70 -6.85 -4.94
C GLY A 22 -27.78 -6.13 -4.13
N VAL A 23 -27.98 -6.53 -2.88
CA VAL A 23 -28.94 -5.89 -1.96
C VAL A 23 -28.54 -4.44 -1.67
N ALA A 24 -27.25 -4.16 -1.45
CA ALA A 24 -26.76 -2.81 -1.23
C ALA A 24 -27.02 -1.89 -2.43
N LEU A 25 -26.81 -2.38 -3.67
CA LEU A 25 -27.12 -1.65 -4.89
C LEU A 25 -28.62 -1.35 -5.04
N VAL A 26 -29.48 -2.33 -4.72
CA VAL A 26 -30.94 -2.16 -4.77
C VAL A 26 -31.40 -1.12 -3.73
N LEU A 27 -30.90 -1.22 -2.49
CA LEU A 27 -31.20 -0.25 -1.44
C LEU A 27 -30.72 1.16 -1.81
N LEU A 28 -29.54 1.27 -2.42
CA LEU A 28 -29.03 2.56 -2.89
C LEU A 28 -29.95 3.15 -3.97
N GLY A 29 -30.41 2.32 -4.91
CA GLY A 29 -31.38 2.72 -5.94
C GLY A 29 -32.71 3.20 -5.34
N VAL A 30 -33.24 2.51 -4.32
CA VAL A 30 -34.48 2.90 -3.63
C VAL A 30 -34.31 4.23 -2.90
N VAL A 31 -33.19 4.42 -2.18
CA VAL A 31 -32.87 5.70 -1.53
C VAL A 31 -32.74 6.82 -2.55
N PHE A 32 -32.12 6.54 -3.71
CA PHE A 32 -31.98 7.49 -4.80
C PHE A 32 -33.32 7.94 -5.37
N THR A 33 -34.23 7.00 -5.62
CA THR A 33 -35.61 7.30 -6.03
C THR A 33 -36.35 8.11 -4.97
N ALA A 34 -36.23 7.74 -3.69
CA ALA A 34 -36.91 8.43 -2.61
C ALA A 34 -36.41 9.88 -2.42
N VAL A 35 -35.09 10.12 -2.46
CA VAL A 35 -34.52 11.47 -2.34
C VAL A 35 -34.93 12.36 -3.52
N ASN A 36 -34.96 11.81 -4.74
CA ASN A 36 -35.39 12.54 -5.94
C ASN A 36 -36.90 12.87 -5.91
N LEU A 37 -37.74 11.93 -5.47
CA LEU A 37 -39.19 12.14 -5.34
C LEU A 37 -39.58 13.07 -4.18
N LEU A 38 -38.85 13.03 -3.06
CA LEU A 38 -39.20 13.80 -1.85
C LEU A 38 -38.62 15.23 -1.84
N GLY A 39 -37.82 15.60 -2.85
CA GLY A 39 -37.24 16.95 -2.96
C GLY A 39 -36.35 17.33 -1.77
N ILE A 40 -35.86 16.34 -1.01
CA ILE A 40 -34.94 16.55 0.11
C ILE A 40 -33.65 17.11 -0.48
N GLY A 41 -33.21 18.27 0.02
CA GLY A 41 -32.08 19.03 -0.51
C GLY A 41 -30.93 18.14 -0.97
N GLN A 42 -30.47 18.35 -2.20
CA GLN A 42 -29.44 17.55 -2.83
C GLN A 42 -28.21 17.53 -1.93
N LEU A 43 -27.87 16.37 -1.36
CA LEU A 43 -26.57 16.17 -0.74
C LEU A 43 -25.51 16.53 -1.79
N GLU A 44 -24.69 17.53 -1.53
CA GLU A 44 -23.72 18.11 -2.48
C GLU A 44 -22.83 17.04 -3.12
N ASN A 45 -22.55 15.96 -2.38
CA ASN A 45 -21.70 14.85 -2.81
C ASN A 45 -22.43 13.49 -2.80
N TRP A 46 -23.71 13.43 -3.18
CA TRP A 46 -24.50 12.19 -3.21
C TRP A 46 -23.85 11.05 -4.03
N TRP A 47 -23.12 11.39 -5.09
CA TRP A 47 -22.45 10.43 -5.98
C TRP A 47 -21.30 9.68 -5.30
N SER A 48 -20.77 10.18 -4.17
CA SER A 48 -19.74 9.50 -3.38
C SER A 48 -20.18 8.11 -2.89
N GLY A 49 -21.50 7.88 -2.75
CA GLY A 49 -22.07 6.57 -2.44
C GLY A 49 -21.67 5.50 -3.45
N PHE A 50 -21.51 5.84 -4.74
CA PHE A 50 -21.05 4.91 -5.77
C PHE A 50 -19.59 4.48 -5.60
N ILE A 51 -18.76 5.33 -4.99
CA ILE A 51 -17.38 4.98 -4.64
C ILE A 51 -17.36 4.20 -3.32
N LEU A 52 -18.24 4.55 -2.38
CA LEU A 52 -18.29 3.89 -1.08
C LEU A 52 -18.68 2.41 -1.19
N LEU A 53 -19.64 2.09 -2.05
CA LEU A 53 -20.10 0.71 -2.27
C LEU A 53 -18.98 -0.28 -2.59
N PRO A 54 -18.18 -0.12 -3.67
CA PRO A 54 -17.07 -1.02 -3.96
C PRO A 54 -16.03 -1.02 -2.84
N GLY A 55 -15.78 0.11 -2.18
CA GLY A 55 -14.88 0.18 -1.02
C GLY A 55 -15.29 -0.76 0.11
N ILE A 56 -16.56 -0.70 0.53
CA ILE A 56 -17.12 -1.57 1.57
C ILE A 56 -17.12 -3.04 1.11
N LEU A 57 -17.41 -3.30 -0.17
CA LEU A 57 -17.35 -4.66 -0.73
C LEU A 57 -15.94 -5.24 -0.66
N PHE A 58 -14.91 -4.48 -1.02
CA PHE A 58 -13.52 -4.94 -0.92
C PHE A 58 -13.07 -5.19 0.53
N LEU A 59 -13.54 -4.39 1.49
CA LEU A 59 -13.31 -4.63 2.92
C LEU A 59 -13.99 -5.94 3.37
N GLY A 60 -15.23 -6.15 2.95
CA GLY A 60 -16.00 -7.37 3.20
C GLY A 60 -15.34 -8.63 2.63
N LEU A 61 -14.93 -8.58 1.37
CA LEU A 61 -14.20 -9.64 0.67
C LEU A 61 -12.87 -9.95 1.38
N GLY A 62 -12.12 -8.93 1.79
CA GLY A 62 -10.90 -9.12 2.56
C GLY A 62 -11.17 -9.89 3.87
N ARG A 63 -12.25 -9.55 4.58
CA ARG A 63 -12.67 -10.24 5.81
C ARG A 63 -13.10 -11.69 5.58
N THR A 64 -13.86 -11.99 4.53
CA THR A 64 -14.28 -13.37 4.24
C THR A 64 -13.11 -14.24 3.83
N MET A 65 -12.25 -13.73 2.94
CA MET A 65 -11.06 -14.44 2.49
C MET A 65 -10.07 -14.67 3.64
N TRP A 66 -10.07 -13.82 4.67
CA TRP A 66 -9.25 -13.99 5.87
C TRP A 66 -9.56 -15.30 6.62
N TRP A 67 -10.83 -15.70 6.67
CA TRP A 67 -11.24 -16.95 7.32
C TRP A 67 -10.95 -18.19 6.47
N GLY A 68 -10.96 -18.08 5.14
CA GLY A 68 -10.72 -19.20 4.23
C GLY A 68 -9.26 -19.45 3.86
N ASN A 69 -8.44 -18.40 3.72
CA ASN A 69 -7.08 -18.49 3.15
C ASN A 69 -5.95 -18.29 4.18
N GLY A 70 -6.28 -17.96 5.44
CA GLY A 70 -5.33 -17.72 6.52
C GLY A 70 -4.78 -16.29 6.60
N ARG A 71 -4.29 -15.91 7.79
CA ARG A 71 -3.91 -14.53 8.17
C ARG A 71 -2.74 -13.92 7.38
N PHE A 72 -1.96 -14.74 6.69
CA PHE A 72 -0.75 -14.34 5.96
C PHE A 72 -0.90 -14.43 4.45
N ALA A 73 -2.09 -14.75 3.95
CA ALA A 73 -2.35 -14.76 2.52
C ALA A 73 -2.32 -13.35 1.93
N PHE A 74 -1.84 -13.25 0.69
CA PHE A 74 -1.77 -11.99 -0.06
C PHE A 74 -3.16 -11.41 -0.35
N LEU A 75 -4.07 -12.24 -0.87
CA LEU A 75 -5.35 -11.79 -1.40
C LEU A 75 -6.27 -11.10 -0.37
N PRO A 76 -6.45 -11.63 0.87
CA PRO A 76 -7.23 -10.92 1.89
C PRO A 76 -6.68 -9.52 2.21
N ARG A 77 -5.35 -9.40 2.34
CA ARG A 77 -4.67 -8.14 2.68
C ARG A 77 -4.74 -7.13 1.55
N PHE A 78 -4.56 -7.59 0.32
CA PHE A 78 -4.70 -6.77 -0.88
C PHE A 78 -6.13 -6.22 -1.01
N SER A 79 -7.14 -7.07 -0.87
CA SER A 79 -8.55 -6.67 -0.91
C SER A 79 -8.87 -5.67 0.20
N THR A 80 -8.44 -5.92 1.44
CA THR A 80 -8.64 -4.97 2.55
C THR A 80 -7.93 -3.64 2.30
N GLY A 81 -6.68 -3.66 1.80
CA GLY A 81 -5.92 -2.46 1.49
C GLY A 81 -6.61 -1.58 0.42
N LEU A 82 -7.05 -2.19 -0.68
CA LEU A 82 -7.83 -1.48 -1.71
C LEU A 82 -9.14 -0.92 -1.16
N GLY A 83 -9.86 -1.73 -0.37
CA GLY A 83 -11.10 -1.31 0.26
C GLY A 83 -10.90 -0.09 1.18
N LEU A 84 -9.80 -0.04 1.94
CA LEU A 84 -9.47 1.11 2.79
C LEU A 84 -9.23 2.39 1.97
N ILE A 85 -8.46 2.30 0.87
CA ILE A 85 -8.18 3.45 0.00
C ILE A 85 -9.47 3.99 -0.61
N ILE A 86 -10.27 3.13 -1.24
CA ILE A 86 -11.52 3.52 -1.91
C ILE A 86 -12.51 4.10 -0.90
N THR A 87 -12.67 3.46 0.26
CA THR A 87 -13.57 3.93 1.32
C THR A 87 -13.14 5.29 1.85
N THR A 88 -11.83 5.53 2.04
CA THR A 88 -11.33 6.82 2.52
C THR A 88 -11.67 7.94 1.54
N VAL A 89 -11.39 7.75 0.25
CA VAL A 89 -11.73 8.73 -0.80
C VAL A 89 -13.23 8.99 -0.83
N ALA A 90 -14.04 7.92 -0.76
CA ALA A 90 -15.50 8.07 -0.71
C ALA A 90 -15.96 8.86 0.50
N LEU A 91 -15.40 8.63 1.69
CA LEU A 91 -15.72 9.36 2.91
C LEU A 91 -15.29 10.83 2.83
N MET A 92 -14.13 11.13 2.23
CA MET A 92 -13.69 12.51 2.00
C MET A 92 -14.71 13.28 1.15
N PHE A 93 -15.20 12.67 0.06
CA PHE A 93 -16.25 13.29 -0.75
C PHE A 93 -17.59 13.35 0.00
N LEU A 94 -18.01 12.26 0.66
CA LEU A 94 -19.29 12.18 1.37
C LEU A 94 -19.44 13.28 2.43
N PHE A 95 -18.36 13.57 3.17
CA PHE A 95 -18.35 14.63 4.19
C PHE A 95 -17.93 16.01 3.68
N GLY A 96 -17.64 16.15 2.37
CA GLY A 96 -17.21 17.42 1.80
C GLY A 96 -15.91 17.94 2.44
N LEU A 97 -14.96 17.06 2.75
CA LEU A 97 -13.71 17.45 3.40
C LEU A 97 -12.87 18.35 2.48
N ASN A 98 -12.25 19.39 3.05
CA ASN A 98 -11.37 20.28 2.29
C ASN A 98 -10.11 19.51 1.82
N TRP A 99 -9.93 19.39 0.50
CA TRP A 99 -8.79 18.73 -0.11
C TRP A 99 -7.45 19.37 0.25
N GLU A 100 -7.39 20.67 0.45
CA GLU A 100 -6.16 21.37 0.85
C GLU A 100 -5.65 20.91 2.21
N LEU A 101 -6.56 20.59 3.13
CA LEU A 101 -6.23 20.13 4.48
C LEU A 101 -6.04 18.60 4.54
N TRP A 102 -6.88 17.85 3.83
CA TRP A 102 -7.00 16.39 4.00
C TRP A 102 -6.27 15.56 2.93
N TRP A 103 -5.63 16.17 1.93
CA TRP A 103 -4.83 15.42 0.94
C TRP A 103 -3.76 14.49 1.55
N PRO A 104 -3.15 14.74 2.74
CA PRO A 104 -2.17 13.80 3.30
C PRO A 104 -2.75 12.40 3.58
N MET A 105 -4.08 12.28 3.71
CA MET A 105 -4.77 10.99 3.81
C MET A 105 -4.54 10.11 2.57
N MET A 106 -4.30 10.72 1.40
CA MET A 106 -3.93 10.02 0.17
C MET A 106 -2.53 9.41 0.21
N ILE A 107 -1.71 9.76 1.20
CA ILE A 107 -0.43 9.09 1.48
C ILE A 107 -0.60 8.09 2.63
N VAL A 108 -1.25 8.51 3.72
CA VAL A 108 -1.42 7.68 4.93
C VAL A 108 -2.15 6.37 4.59
N VAL A 109 -3.28 6.43 3.90
CA VAL A 109 -4.11 5.24 3.68
C VAL A 109 -3.47 4.24 2.71
N PRO A 110 -2.90 4.64 1.57
CA PRO A 110 -2.07 3.74 0.78
C PRO A 110 -0.85 3.22 1.55
N GLY A 111 -0.28 4.02 2.44
CA GLY A 111 0.78 3.58 3.37
C GLY A 111 0.32 2.44 4.29
N VAL A 112 -0.87 2.55 4.89
CA VAL A 112 -1.50 1.46 5.66
C VAL A 112 -1.71 0.23 4.78
N ALA A 113 -2.24 0.40 3.57
CA ALA A 113 -2.48 -0.69 2.63
C ALA A 113 -1.18 -1.43 2.26
N ALA A 114 -0.11 -0.70 1.93
CA ALA A 114 1.21 -1.26 1.66
C ALA A 114 1.81 -1.97 2.89
N TRP A 115 1.64 -1.39 4.09
CA TRP A 115 2.09 -1.99 5.34
C TRP A 115 1.34 -3.29 5.67
N LEU A 116 0.03 -3.34 5.43
CA LEU A 116 -0.78 -4.54 5.56
C LEU A 116 -0.34 -5.60 4.55
N LEU A 117 -0.16 -5.21 3.29
CA LEU A 117 0.26 -6.11 2.22
C LEU A 117 1.65 -6.71 2.51
N GLY A 118 2.57 -5.92 3.06
CA GLY A 118 3.93 -6.36 3.32
C GLY A 118 4.08 -7.42 4.42
N GLY A 119 3.03 -7.70 5.18
CA GLY A 119 3.01 -8.85 6.09
C GLY A 119 2.49 -10.15 5.46
N ALA A 120 2.17 -10.16 4.15
CA ALA A 120 1.82 -11.38 3.44
C ALA A 120 3.05 -12.27 3.18
N LYS A 121 2.82 -13.58 3.03
CA LYS A 121 3.85 -14.56 2.69
C LYS A 121 3.65 -15.05 1.25
N SER A 122 4.70 -15.04 0.45
CA SER A 122 4.70 -15.53 -0.93
C SER A 122 6.11 -15.97 -1.34
N GLY A 123 6.42 -17.27 -1.21
CA GLY A 123 7.75 -17.81 -1.51
C GLY A 123 8.90 -17.08 -0.79
N VAL A 124 10.15 -17.35 -1.19
CA VAL A 124 11.32 -16.67 -0.62
C VAL A 124 11.41 -15.22 -1.12
N GLY A 125 11.47 -15.04 -2.44
CA GLY A 125 11.63 -13.73 -3.07
C GLY A 125 10.41 -12.83 -2.90
N GLY A 126 9.20 -13.36 -3.12
CA GLY A 126 7.96 -12.58 -2.95
C GLY A 126 7.78 -12.08 -1.52
N THR A 127 8.09 -12.90 -0.50
CA THR A 127 8.03 -12.46 0.91
C THR A 127 9.05 -11.36 1.22
N ALA A 128 10.22 -11.36 0.57
CA ALA A 128 11.21 -10.30 0.74
C ALA A 128 10.74 -8.98 0.10
N VAL A 129 10.17 -9.03 -1.11
CA VAL A 129 9.57 -7.86 -1.78
C VAL A 129 8.37 -7.32 -1.00
N LEU A 130 7.50 -8.19 -0.48
CA LEU A 130 6.39 -7.79 0.37
C LEU A 130 6.91 -7.12 1.65
N ARG A 131 7.95 -7.67 2.29
CA ARG A 131 8.59 -7.02 3.45
C ARG A 131 9.16 -5.63 3.13
N LEU A 132 9.71 -5.42 1.93
CA LEU A 132 10.06 -4.07 1.46
C LEU A 132 8.83 -3.16 1.37
N GLY A 133 7.70 -3.67 0.86
CA GLY A 133 6.40 -2.96 0.88
C GLY A 133 5.99 -2.50 2.28
N ARG A 134 6.41 -3.22 3.32
CA ARG A 134 6.20 -2.83 4.72
C ARG A 134 7.02 -1.62 5.16
N TRP A 135 8.28 -1.55 4.74
CA TRP A 135 9.14 -0.38 4.94
C TRP A 135 8.62 0.83 4.18
N LEU A 136 8.18 0.63 2.94
CA LEU A 136 7.52 1.68 2.14
C LEU A 136 6.26 2.18 2.83
N GLY A 137 5.37 1.27 3.24
CA GLY A 137 4.14 1.63 3.93
C GLY A 137 4.38 2.40 5.22
N PHE A 138 5.38 2.00 6.02
CA PHE A 138 5.78 2.74 7.22
C PHE A 138 6.29 4.15 6.91
N THR A 139 7.08 4.28 5.85
CA THR A 139 7.61 5.58 5.40
C THR A 139 6.49 6.51 4.94
N MET A 140 5.56 6.00 4.13
CA MET A 140 4.38 6.74 3.70
C MET A 140 3.51 7.17 4.88
N LEU A 141 3.34 6.30 5.88
CA LEU A 141 2.64 6.64 7.11
C LEU A 141 3.29 7.83 7.82
N LEU A 142 4.60 7.76 8.08
CA LEU A 142 5.31 8.85 8.74
C LEU A 142 5.25 10.15 7.93
N LEU A 143 5.46 10.08 6.62
CA LEU A 143 5.43 11.24 5.74
C LEU A 143 4.03 11.87 5.70
N GLY A 144 2.99 11.06 5.54
CA GLY A 144 1.61 11.51 5.52
C GLY A 144 1.17 12.12 6.85
N PHE A 145 1.57 11.54 7.99
CA PHE A 145 1.31 12.14 9.30
C PHE A 145 2.09 13.44 9.52
N THR A 146 3.32 13.54 9.01
CA THR A 146 4.13 14.76 9.10
C THR A 146 3.46 15.91 8.31
N PHE A 147 3.00 15.63 7.08
CA PHE A 147 2.23 16.62 6.31
C PHE A 147 0.90 16.97 6.96
N LEU A 148 0.19 15.98 7.52
CA LEU A 148 -1.07 16.26 8.22
C LEU A 148 -0.85 17.13 9.46
N ALA A 149 0.23 16.89 10.22
CA ALA A 149 0.58 17.70 11.37
C ALA A 149 0.92 19.15 10.98
N ASP A 150 1.60 19.34 9.85
CA ASP A 150 1.92 20.67 9.31
C ASP A 150 0.66 21.41 8.83
N GLN A 151 -0.23 20.74 8.11
CA GLN A 151 -1.51 21.31 7.65
C GLN A 151 -2.45 21.66 8.81
N LEU A 152 -2.39 20.92 9.91
CA LEU A 152 -3.12 21.22 11.15
C LEU A 152 -2.41 22.28 12.02
N ASN A 153 -1.31 22.86 11.52
CA ASN A 153 -0.49 23.85 12.22
C ASN A 153 0.01 23.36 13.59
N LEU A 154 0.18 22.04 13.76
CA LEU A 154 0.76 21.43 14.97
C LEU A 154 2.29 21.56 14.97
N ILE A 155 2.88 21.58 13.78
CA ILE A 155 4.30 21.74 13.51
C ILE A 155 4.41 22.73 12.35
N ASN A 156 5.44 23.57 12.30
CA ASN A 156 5.74 24.39 11.14
C ASN A 156 7.03 23.89 10.52
N LEU A 157 6.90 23.10 9.45
CA LEU A 157 8.05 22.46 8.81
C LEU A 157 9.00 23.48 8.19
N GLN A 158 8.46 24.58 7.64
CA GLN A 158 9.26 25.66 7.07
C GLN A 158 10.09 26.37 8.15
N ALA A 159 9.54 26.58 9.35
CA ALA A 159 10.28 27.16 10.47
C ALA A 159 11.32 26.18 11.04
N ALA A 160 11.02 24.88 11.07
CA ALA A 160 11.91 23.86 11.64
C ALA A 160 13.09 23.52 10.72
N PHE A 161 12.87 23.47 9.41
CA PHE A 161 13.86 22.98 8.44
C PHE A 161 14.30 24.03 7.41
N GLY A 162 13.63 25.17 7.29
CA GLY A 162 13.97 26.20 6.30
C GLY A 162 13.95 25.66 4.87
N ASP A 163 15.01 25.92 4.12
CA ASP A 163 15.20 25.41 2.74
C ASP A 163 15.72 23.96 2.70
N PHE A 164 15.92 23.33 3.86
CA PHE A 164 16.42 21.97 3.91
C PHE A 164 15.35 20.97 3.49
N HIS A 165 15.68 20.12 2.52
CA HIS A 165 14.80 19.07 2.00
C HIS A 165 14.68 17.86 2.94
N TRP A 166 14.06 18.07 4.10
CA TRP A 166 13.87 17.07 5.17
C TRP A 166 13.20 15.78 4.70
N TRP A 167 12.37 15.85 3.66
CA TRP A 167 11.68 14.70 3.08
C TRP A 167 12.64 13.64 2.49
N GLY A 168 13.86 14.03 2.12
CA GLY A 168 14.90 13.09 1.70
C GLY A 168 15.26 12.05 2.76
N PHE A 169 15.14 12.38 4.06
CA PHE A 169 15.32 11.39 5.14
C PHE A 169 14.28 10.28 5.09
N PHE A 170 13.04 10.60 4.72
CA PHE A 170 11.99 9.60 4.57
C PHE A 170 12.31 8.63 3.44
N ILE A 171 12.88 9.11 2.33
CA ILE A 171 13.30 8.27 1.19
C ILE A 171 14.38 7.25 1.59
N LEU A 172 15.22 7.55 2.58
CA LEU A 172 16.27 6.62 3.03
C LEU A 172 15.70 5.39 3.74
N PHE A 173 14.57 5.49 4.45
CA PHE A 173 13.98 4.36 5.18
C PHE A 173 13.69 3.13 4.31
N PRO A 174 12.97 3.22 3.18
CA PRO A 174 12.77 2.07 2.31
C PRO A 174 14.05 1.59 1.64
N GLY A 175 15.03 2.48 1.42
CA GLY A 175 16.36 2.10 0.93
C GLY A 175 17.11 1.21 1.92
N ILE A 176 17.13 1.60 3.20
CA ILE A 176 17.68 0.78 4.30
C ILE A 176 16.89 -0.53 4.43
N GLY A 177 15.56 -0.46 4.33
CA GLY A 177 14.70 -1.65 4.34
C GLY A 177 15.03 -2.63 3.23
N ALA A 178 15.18 -2.15 1.99
CA ALA A 178 15.58 -2.95 0.84
C ALA A 178 16.96 -3.58 1.04
N PHE A 179 17.91 -2.83 1.61
CA PHE A 179 19.24 -3.34 1.92
C PHE A 179 19.18 -4.49 2.94
N VAL A 180 18.49 -4.28 4.06
CA VAL A 180 18.33 -5.29 5.13
C VAL A 180 17.61 -6.54 4.61
N GLU A 181 16.55 -6.38 3.82
CA GLU A 181 15.83 -7.54 3.25
C GLU A 181 16.64 -8.25 2.17
N GLY A 182 17.42 -7.52 1.37
CA GLY A 182 18.38 -8.09 0.42
C GLY A 182 19.40 -8.98 1.14
N LEU A 183 20.06 -8.45 2.17
CA LEU A 183 21.02 -9.21 2.99
C LEU A 183 20.40 -10.46 3.64
N ARG A 184 19.16 -10.35 4.14
CA ARG A 184 18.45 -11.50 4.74
C ARG A 184 18.18 -12.61 3.74
N VAL A 185 17.83 -12.27 2.50
CA VAL A 185 17.44 -13.25 1.48
C VAL A 185 18.63 -13.77 0.66
N MET A 186 19.81 -13.17 0.83
CA MET A 186 21.06 -13.52 0.12
C MET A 186 21.39 -15.01 0.13
N ARG A 187 21.13 -15.71 1.25
CA ARG A 187 21.38 -17.16 1.36
C ARG A 187 20.29 -18.04 0.74
N GLN A 188 19.12 -17.48 0.48
CA GLN A 188 17.94 -18.24 0.04
C GLN A 188 17.60 -18.02 -1.44
N SER A 189 17.88 -16.84 -1.97
CA SER A 189 17.65 -16.50 -3.37
C SER A 189 18.58 -15.39 -3.83
N THR A 190 19.56 -15.76 -4.64
CA THR A 190 20.46 -14.85 -5.36
C THR A 190 19.72 -13.73 -6.07
N TRP A 191 18.73 -14.09 -6.88
CA TRP A 191 18.02 -13.13 -7.72
C TRP A 191 17.22 -12.11 -6.89
N ALA A 192 16.49 -12.57 -5.87
CA ALA A 192 15.74 -11.68 -5.00
C ALA A 192 16.65 -10.79 -4.14
N SER A 193 17.79 -11.31 -3.69
CA SER A 193 18.78 -10.53 -2.96
C SER A 193 19.37 -9.44 -3.84
N MET A 194 19.75 -9.78 -5.07
CA MET A 194 20.38 -8.84 -6.00
C MET A 194 19.40 -7.72 -6.38
N SER A 195 18.14 -8.04 -6.70
CA SER A 195 17.14 -7.02 -7.03
C SER A 195 16.86 -6.07 -5.87
N LEU A 196 16.80 -6.57 -4.63
CA LEU A 196 16.61 -5.74 -3.44
C LEU A 196 17.82 -4.86 -3.11
N LEU A 197 19.04 -5.39 -3.23
CA LEU A 197 20.26 -4.60 -3.01
C LEU A 197 20.43 -3.51 -4.08
N LEU A 198 20.11 -3.81 -5.34
CA LEU A 198 20.10 -2.82 -6.41
C LEU A 198 19.04 -1.73 -6.13
N ALA A 199 17.82 -2.13 -5.75
CA ALA A 199 16.79 -1.18 -5.37
C ALA A 199 17.24 -0.30 -4.18
N ALA A 200 17.91 -0.88 -3.18
CA ALA A 200 18.45 -0.14 -2.05
C ALA A 200 19.45 0.94 -2.49
N VAL A 201 20.40 0.60 -3.37
CA VAL A 201 21.38 1.55 -3.90
C VAL A 201 20.68 2.71 -4.59
N TRP A 202 19.71 2.44 -5.46
CA TRP A 202 18.99 3.49 -6.18
C TRP A 202 18.18 4.38 -5.24
N ILE A 203 17.42 3.78 -4.32
CA ILE A 203 16.59 4.54 -3.36
C ILE A 203 17.46 5.40 -2.42
N VAL A 204 18.54 4.84 -1.89
CA VAL A 204 19.47 5.58 -1.01
C VAL A 204 20.15 6.70 -1.79
N SER A 205 20.56 6.46 -3.03
CA SER A 205 21.15 7.50 -3.88
C SER A 205 20.17 8.65 -4.10
N SER A 206 18.90 8.35 -4.41
CA SER A 206 17.85 9.38 -4.55
C SER A 206 17.62 10.16 -3.25
N GLY A 207 17.56 9.49 -2.10
CA GLY A 207 17.39 10.16 -0.81
C GLY A 207 18.58 11.07 -0.44
N LEU A 208 19.81 10.63 -0.73
CA LEU A 208 21.01 11.44 -0.51
C LEU A 208 21.03 12.67 -1.44
N MET A 209 20.71 12.49 -2.73
CA MET A 209 20.62 13.61 -3.67
C MET A 209 19.58 14.63 -3.20
N GLU A 210 18.45 14.18 -2.68
CA GLU A 210 17.43 15.11 -2.18
C GLU A 210 17.92 15.91 -0.97
N ILE A 211 18.58 15.24 -0.01
CA ILE A 211 19.13 15.86 1.21
C ILE A 211 20.19 16.93 0.88
N PHE A 212 21.07 16.65 -0.08
CA PHE A 212 22.17 17.57 -0.43
C PHE A 212 21.77 18.63 -1.46
N ALA A 213 20.55 18.53 -2.02
CA ALA A 213 20.03 19.42 -3.03
C ALA A 213 21.03 19.77 -4.17
N PRO A 214 21.83 18.85 -4.74
CA PRO A 214 22.56 19.16 -5.96
C PRO A 214 21.51 19.50 -7.01
N ASN A 215 21.68 20.66 -7.65
CA ASN A 215 20.81 21.21 -8.68
C ASN A 215 20.13 20.08 -9.49
N TRP A 216 18.80 19.88 -9.35
CA TRP A 216 18.08 18.70 -9.86
C TRP A 216 18.26 18.45 -11.38
N GLN A 217 18.78 19.43 -12.10
CA GLN A 217 19.21 19.33 -13.48
C GLN A 217 20.42 18.39 -13.68
N SER A 218 21.21 18.10 -12.64
CA SER A 218 22.30 17.12 -12.67
C SER A 218 21.77 15.71 -12.36
N TRP A 219 20.84 15.21 -13.17
CA TRP A 219 20.43 13.80 -13.17
C TRP A 219 21.64 12.84 -13.22
N GLU A 220 22.76 13.32 -13.76
CA GLU A 220 24.09 12.72 -13.75
C GLU A 220 24.56 12.29 -12.36
N GLY A 221 24.24 13.04 -11.29
CA GLY A 221 24.64 12.70 -9.92
C GLY A 221 23.91 11.45 -9.39
N MET A 222 22.59 11.39 -9.58
CA MET A 222 21.78 10.23 -9.18
C MET A 222 22.18 8.99 -9.98
N VAL A 223 22.34 9.14 -11.31
CA VAL A 223 22.77 8.04 -12.18
C VAL A 223 24.20 7.62 -11.86
N GLY A 224 25.11 8.56 -11.60
CA GLY A 224 26.49 8.27 -11.23
C GLY A 224 26.60 7.46 -9.94
N LEU A 225 25.94 7.89 -8.86
CA LEU A 225 25.91 7.16 -7.60
C LEU A 225 25.23 5.78 -7.75
N GLY A 226 24.12 5.73 -8.50
CA GLY A 226 23.43 4.49 -8.84
C GLY A 226 24.34 3.51 -9.58
N LEU A 227 25.04 3.96 -10.61
CA LEU A 227 25.95 3.14 -11.41
C LEU A 227 27.17 2.66 -10.61
N ILE A 228 27.78 3.53 -9.79
CA ILE A 228 28.89 3.14 -8.91
C ILE A 228 28.43 2.05 -7.93
N GLY A 229 27.29 2.25 -7.27
CA GLY A 229 26.77 1.28 -6.31
C GLY A 229 26.37 -0.04 -6.97
N THR A 230 25.72 0.00 -8.13
CA THR A 230 25.38 -1.22 -8.89
C THR A 230 26.63 -1.95 -9.39
N GLY A 231 27.68 -1.24 -9.81
CA GLY A 231 28.96 -1.81 -10.22
C GLY A 231 29.75 -2.45 -9.08
N LEU A 232 29.73 -1.86 -7.89
CA LEU A 232 30.33 -2.45 -6.69
C LEU A 232 29.58 -3.73 -6.28
N LEU A 233 28.25 -3.71 -6.34
CA LEU A 233 27.44 -4.88 -6.03
C LEU A 233 27.69 -6.02 -7.02
N SER A 234 27.73 -5.75 -8.32
CA SER A 234 27.99 -6.78 -9.34
C SER A 234 29.38 -7.39 -9.20
N ARG A 235 30.40 -6.59 -8.87
CA ARG A 235 31.77 -7.06 -8.65
C ARG A 235 31.90 -7.88 -7.36
N GLY A 236 31.31 -7.45 -6.25
CA GLY A 236 31.30 -8.22 -5.00
C GLY A 236 30.61 -9.57 -5.17
N TRP A 237 29.58 -9.63 -6.01
CA TRP A 237 28.83 -10.84 -6.29
C TRP A 237 29.62 -11.93 -7.01
N LEU A 238 30.58 -11.55 -7.87
CA LEU A 238 31.46 -12.50 -8.54
C LEU A 238 32.30 -13.34 -7.57
N PHE A 239 32.47 -12.89 -6.31
CA PHE A 239 33.26 -13.59 -5.29
C PHE A 239 32.42 -14.39 -4.28
N ILE A 240 31.09 -14.35 -4.37
CA ILE A 240 30.18 -15.01 -3.41
C ILE A 240 29.44 -16.19 -4.05
N GLN A 241 29.86 -16.65 -5.23
CA GLN A 241 29.31 -17.89 -5.77
C GLN A 241 29.66 -19.04 -4.81
N PRO A 242 28.67 -19.74 -4.23
CA PRO A 242 28.94 -20.94 -3.46
C PRO A 242 29.63 -21.94 -4.40
N GLU A 243 30.74 -22.53 -3.94
CA GLU A 243 31.39 -23.63 -4.64
C GLU A 243 30.33 -24.68 -4.95
N THR A 244 30.07 -24.87 -6.24
CA THR A 244 29.18 -25.92 -6.71
C THR A 244 29.94 -27.24 -6.59
N ASP A 245 29.80 -27.88 -5.43
CA ASP A 245 30.14 -29.30 -5.23
C ASP A 245 29.19 -30.21 -6.02
#